data_AF-A0A3R9MNU0-F1
#
_entry.id   AF-A0A3R9MNU0-F1
#
_cell.length_a   1.000
_cell.length_b   1.000
_cell.length_c   1.000
_cell.angle_alpha   90.00
_cell.angle_beta   90.00
_cell.angle_gamma   90.00
#
_symmetry.space_group_name_H-M   'P 1'
#
loop_
_entity.id
_entity.type
_entity.pdbx_description
1 polymer ?
#
loop_
_entity_poly.entity_id
_entity_poly.type
_entity_poly.pdbx_seq_one_letter_code
_entity_poly.pdbx_strand_id
1 'polypeptide(L)'
;MKAFFTLAAGTLLLLASCGKDAASPKSEPKPRLDGQLVGTWKMVQVSQRTFTRADELVSEWKNDVADKDTRYLTFSANPDVMHWLEVYPDSAVTGPYTYRHTPNQLSIDSVHMTMPLQNWVENYRILELSDERMILEMRQERGIPYYHLFAMYFKRQP
;
A
#
# COMPACT_ATOMS: atom_id res chain seq x y z
N MET A 1 62.49 -18.28 31.80
CA MET A 1 61.63 -18.64 30.64
C MET A 1 60.86 -19.91 31.00
N LYS A 2 59.54 -19.85 31.13
CA LYS A 2 58.67 -21.04 31.30
C LYS A 2 57.49 -20.88 30.35
N ALA A 3 57.37 -21.81 29.41
CA ALA A 3 56.32 -21.87 28.41
C ALA A 3 55.11 -22.66 28.93
N PHE A 4 53.98 -22.36 28.30
CA PHE A 4 52.59 -22.56 28.70
C PHE A 4 52.12 -24.02 28.70
N PHE A 5 51.18 -24.30 29.61
CA PHE A 5 50.30 -25.48 29.58
C PHE A 5 48.99 -25.12 28.88
N THR A 6 48.45 -26.01 28.05
CA THR A 6 47.00 -26.04 27.78
C THR A 6 46.56 -27.47 27.48
N LEU A 7 45.58 -27.93 28.25
CA LEU A 7 45.05 -29.29 28.34
C LEU A 7 43.73 -29.41 27.55
N ALA A 8 43.48 -30.63 27.07
CA ALA A 8 42.40 -31.11 26.22
C ALA A 8 40.96 -30.99 26.76
N ALA A 9 39.98 -31.06 25.84
CA ALA A 9 38.82 -31.96 25.91
C ALA A 9 37.90 -31.73 24.68
N GLY A 10 37.99 -32.62 23.67
CA GLY A 10 37.04 -32.67 22.56
C GLY A 10 35.90 -33.63 22.87
N THR A 11 34.73 -33.09 23.20
CA THR A 11 33.51 -33.84 23.54
C THR A 11 32.79 -34.38 22.29
N LEU A 12 32.14 -35.52 22.48
CA LEU A 12 31.45 -36.44 21.56
C LEU A 12 30.35 -35.85 20.64
N LEU A 13 30.15 -36.60 19.53
CA LEU A 13 29.04 -36.63 18.57
C LEU A 13 27.62 -36.65 19.18
N LEU A 14 26.68 -36.00 18.46
CA LEU A 14 25.27 -36.40 18.37
C LEU A 14 24.77 -36.22 16.93
N LEU A 15 24.58 -37.33 16.22
CA LEU A 15 23.79 -37.43 14.99
C LEU A 15 22.31 -37.56 15.39
N ALA A 16 21.50 -36.56 15.09
CA ALA A 16 20.04 -36.66 15.14
C ALA A 16 19.47 -36.55 13.72
N SER A 17 18.77 -37.60 13.31
CA SER A 17 18.10 -37.71 12.02
C SER A 17 16.91 -36.74 11.92
N CYS A 18 16.77 -36.06 10.79
CA CYS A 18 15.48 -35.59 10.27
C CYS A 18 15.46 -36.07 8.81
N GLY A 19 14.62 -37.03 8.42
CA GLY A 19 13.18 -36.98 8.60
C GLY A 19 12.58 -36.38 7.32
N LYS A 20 12.18 -37.27 6.40
CA LYS A 20 11.19 -37.12 5.32
C LYS A 20 10.71 -35.72 4.95
N ASP A 21 10.89 -35.39 3.68
CA ASP A 21 9.92 -34.70 2.82
C ASP A 21 9.00 -33.68 3.50
N ALA A 22 9.51 -32.46 3.71
CA ALA A 22 8.64 -31.30 3.67
C ALA A 22 8.68 -30.76 2.24
N ALA A 23 7.79 -31.27 1.39
CA ALA A 23 7.44 -30.59 0.15
C ALA A 23 7.21 -29.11 0.49
N SER A 24 7.99 -28.22 -0.14
CA SER A 24 7.72 -26.79 -0.04
C SER A 24 6.24 -26.59 -0.33
N PRO A 25 5.46 -25.92 0.53
CA PRO A 25 4.11 -25.56 0.16
C PRO A 25 4.23 -24.79 -1.14
N LYS A 26 3.72 -25.39 -2.23
CA LYS A 26 3.48 -24.67 -3.48
C LYS A 26 2.70 -23.45 -3.04
N SER A 27 3.33 -22.29 -3.13
CA SER A 27 2.71 -21.01 -2.93
C SER A 27 1.43 -21.03 -3.78
N GLU A 28 0.28 -21.14 -3.12
CA GLU A 28 -0.99 -20.95 -3.79
C GLU A 28 -0.91 -19.59 -4.52
N PRO A 29 -1.35 -19.51 -5.78
CA PRO A 29 -1.47 -18.24 -6.45
C PRO A 29 -2.39 -17.38 -5.58
N LYS A 30 -1.84 -16.34 -4.95
CA LYS A 30 -2.67 -15.34 -4.27
C LYS A 30 -3.69 -14.83 -5.30
N PRO A 31 -4.97 -14.71 -4.92
CA PRO A 31 -6.04 -14.36 -5.85
C PRO A 31 -5.66 -13.10 -6.63
N ARG A 32 -5.87 -13.15 -7.95
CA ARG A 32 -5.63 -12.02 -8.85
C ARG A 32 -6.53 -10.87 -8.43
N LEU A 33 -5.93 -9.84 -7.85
CA LEU A 33 -6.59 -8.60 -7.42
C LEU A 33 -7.01 -7.72 -8.62
N ASP A 34 -6.70 -8.14 -9.85
CA ASP A 34 -6.79 -7.38 -11.10
C ASP A 34 -8.22 -6.94 -11.50
N GLY A 35 -9.26 -7.29 -10.73
CA GLY A 35 -10.63 -6.80 -10.93
C GLY A 35 -11.22 -6.04 -9.74
N GLN A 36 -10.60 -6.13 -8.55
CA GLN A 36 -11.14 -5.51 -7.34
C GLN A 36 -11.02 -3.99 -7.37
N LEU A 37 -9.99 -3.47 -8.05
CA LEU A 37 -9.75 -2.02 -8.14
C LEU A 37 -10.78 -1.31 -9.04
N VAL A 38 -11.26 -1.95 -10.11
CA VAL A 38 -12.18 -1.37 -11.10
C VAL A 38 -13.46 -0.90 -10.44
N GLY A 39 -13.88 0.34 -10.69
CA GLY A 39 -15.06 0.98 -10.11
C GLY A 39 -14.75 2.30 -9.40
N THR A 40 -15.76 2.85 -8.72
CA THR A 40 -15.68 4.16 -8.06
C THR A 40 -15.39 4.02 -6.58
N TRP A 41 -14.46 4.83 -6.08
CA TRP A 41 -13.99 4.85 -4.71
C TRP A 41 -14.06 6.27 -4.19
N LYS A 42 -14.76 6.48 -3.09
CA LYS A 42 -14.79 7.77 -2.40
C LYS A 42 -13.82 7.75 -1.25
N MET A 43 -12.98 8.77 -1.13
CA MET A 43 -12.15 8.90 0.05
C MET A 43 -13.01 9.33 1.24
N VAL A 44 -12.78 8.73 2.40
CA VAL A 44 -13.59 8.98 3.62
C VAL A 44 -12.73 9.45 4.79
N GLN A 45 -11.43 9.15 4.78
CA GLN A 45 -10.50 9.56 5.83
C GLN A 45 -9.10 9.75 5.25
N VAL A 46 -8.33 10.63 5.88
CA VAL A 46 -6.86 10.66 5.80
C VAL A 46 -6.33 10.53 7.21
N SER A 47 -5.29 9.72 7.41
CA SER A 47 -4.63 9.58 8.71
C SER A 47 -4.14 10.93 9.20
N GLN A 48 -4.56 11.35 10.40
CA GLN A 48 -4.23 12.69 10.93
C GLN A 48 -2.90 12.76 11.67
N ARG A 49 -2.29 11.61 11.98
CA ARG A 49 -1.03 11.50 12.71
C ARG A 49 -0.03 10.68 11.91
N THR A 50 1.24 10.82 12.26
CA THR A 50 2.32 10.02 11.67
C THR A 50 2.40 8.66 12.32
N PHE A 51 2.64 7.64 11.51
CA PHE A 51 2.83 6.25 11.94
C PHE A 51 4.22 5.75 11.57
N THR A 52 4.66 4.69 12.25
CA THR A 52 5.95 4.06 11.96
C THR A 52 5.80 2.67 11.34
N ARG A 53 4.60 2.08 11.42
CA ARG A 53 4.30 0.76 10.88
C ARG A 53 2.98 0.75 10.11
N ALA A 54 2.90 -0.11 9.10
CA ALA A 54 1.74 -0.22 8.22
C ALA A 54 0.50 -0.82 8.89
N ASP A 55 0.67 -1.74 9.85
CA ASP A 55 -0.44 -2.38 10.57
C ASP A 55 -1.18 -1.39 11.50
N GLU A 56 -0.47 -0.37 11.99
CA GLU A 56 -1.07 0.73 12.76
C GLU A 56 -2.00 1.59 11.90
N LEU A 57 -1.69 1.76 10.61
CA LEU A 57 -2.55 2.48 9.65
C LEU A 57 -3.85 1.71 9.39
N VAL A 58 -3.75 0.41 9.11
CA VAL A 58 -4.95 -0.44 8.89
C VAL A 58 -5.87 -0.41 10.11
N SER A 59 -5.29 -0.39 11.31
CA SER A 59 -6.03 -0.35 12.58
C SER A 59 -6.67 1.01 12.89
N GLU A 60 -6.32 2.08 12.16
CA GLU A 60 -6.93 3.40 12.32
C GLU A 60 -8.28 3.52 11.59
N TRP A 61 -8.61 2.58 10.70
CA TRP A 61 -9.88 2.59 9.99
C TRP A 61 -11.05 2.52 10.98
N LYS A 62 -11.94 3.51 10.91
CA LYS A 62 -13.18 3.54 11.68
C LYS A 62 -14.33 3.35 10.70
N ASN A 63 -15.23 2.40 10.96
CA ASN A 63 -16.35 2.11 10.05
C ASN A 63 -17.34 3.28 9.90
N ASP A 64 -17.42 4.16 10.91
CA ASP A 64 -18.37 5.27 10.99
C ASP A 64 -17.72 6.63 10.71
N VAL A 65 -16.69 6.69 9.86
CA VAL A 65 -16.10 7.99 9.51
C VAL A 65 -17.13 8.79 8.74
N ALA A 66 -17.39 9.99 9.25
CA ALA A 66 -18.28 10.93 8.60
C ALA A 66 -17.80 11.19 7.17
N ASP A 67 -18.71 11.00 6.23
CA ASP A 67 -18.48 11.06 4.78
C ASP A 67 -18.24 12.49 4.29
N LYS A 68 -17.14 13.10 4.75
CA LYS A 68 -16.85 14.53 4.67
C LYS A 68 -15.83 14.89 3.59
N ASP A 69 -15.11 13.92 3.05
CA ASP A 69 -14.19 14.18 1.95
C ASP A 69 -14.96 14.18 0.62
N THR A 70 -14.37 14.84 -0.37
CA THR A 70 -15.02 15.13 -1.64
C THR A 70 -14.26 14.57 -2.83
N ARG A 71 -13.22 13.78 -2.56
CA ARG A 71 -12.37 13.13 -3.56
C ARG A 71 -12.88 11.75 -3.93
N TYR A 72 -12.94 11.49 -5.23
CA TYR A 72 -13.34 10.25 -5.84
C TYR A 72 -12.29 9.77 -6.85
N LEU A 73 -12.08 8.47 -6.85
CA LEU A 73 -11.23 7.75 -7.78
C LEU A 73 -12.08 6.75 -8.55
N THR A 74 -12.11 6.87 -9.87
CA THR A 74 -12.84 5.92 -10.73
C THR A 74 -11.88 5.19 -11.63
N PHE A 75 -11.69 3.89 -11.41
CA PHE A 75 -10.82 3.04 -12.23
C PHE A 75 -11.65 2.33 -13.31
N SER A 76 -11.24 2.46 -14.56
CA SER A 76 -11.90 1.80 -15.69
C SER A 76 -11.50 0.32 -15.79
N ALA A 77 -12.35 -0.48 -16.43
CA ALA A 77 -11.98 -1.83 -16.87
C ALA A 77 -10.99 -1.78 -18.06
N ASN A 78 -10.94 -0.65 -18.78
CA ASN A 78 -9.87 -0.40 -19.73
C ASN A 78 -8.58 -0.17 -18.92
N PRO A 79 -7.54 -0.99 -19.15
CA PRO A 79 -6.30 -0.87 -18.40
C PRO A 79 -5.74 0.54 -18.55
N ASP A 80 -5.15 1.01 -17.47
CA ASP A 80 -4.42 2.27 -17.40
C ASP A 80 -5.26 3.56 -17.52
N VAL A 81 -6.59 3.51 -17.48
CA VAL A 81 -7.43 4.73 -17.45
C VAL A 81 -8.16 4.90 -16.12
N MET A 82 -8.00 6.08 -15.53
CA MET A 82 -8.63 6.48 -14.29
C MET A 82 -9.18 7.91 -14.40
N HIS A 83 -10.25 8.20 -13.67
CA HIS A 83 -10.74 9.55 -13.46
C HIS A 83 -10.58 9.95 -12.00
N TRP A 84 -9.96 11.11 -11.78
CA TRP A 84 -10.00 11.82 -10.51
C TRP A 84 -11.15 12.82 -10.54
N LEU A 85 -11.93 12.88 -9.48
CA LEU A 85 -12.96 13.89 -9.29
C LEU A 85 -12.84 14.44 -7.87
N GLU A 86 -12.72 15.75 -7.76
CA GLU A 86 -12.80 16.47 -6.50
C GLU A 86 -13.97 17.44 -6.54
N VAL A 87 -14.89 17.28 -5.58
CA VAL A 87 -16.12 18.07 -5.51
C VAL A 87 -15.96 19.18 -4.49
N TYR A 88 -16.34 20.40 -4.84
CA TYR A 88 -16.44 21.54 -3.94
C TYR A 88 -17.91 22.01 -3.90
N PRO A 89 -18.33 22.85 -2.94
CA PRO A 89 -19.71 23.29 -2.83
C PRO A 89 -20.30 23.86 -4.14
N ASP A 90 -19.50 24.60 -4.90
CA ASP A 90 -19.95 25.31 -6.10
C ASP A 90 -19.22 24.88 -7.40
N SER A 91 -18.32 23.92 -7.32
CA SER A 91 -17.53 23.50 -8.49
C SER A 91 -17.04 22.06 -8.37
N ALA A 92 -16.61 21.47 -9.47
CA ALA A 92 -15.93 20.18 -9.46
C ALA A 92 -14.71 20.25 -10.37
N VAL A 93 -13.61 19.65 -9.90
CA VAL A 93 -12.39 19.49 -10.68
C VAL A 93 -12.29 18.03 -11.06
N THR A 94 -12.14 17.76 -12.36
CA THR A 94 -11.94 16.41 -12.87
C THR A 94 -10.93 16.42 -14.00
N GLY A 95 -10.21 15.31 -14.13
CA GLY A 95 -9.25 15.10 -15.21
C GLY A 95 -9.08 13.61 -15.50
N PRO A 96 -8.67 13.26 -16.73
CA PRO A 96 -8.19 11.92 -17.01
C PRO A 96 -6.81 11.73 -16.37
N TYR A 97 -6.61 10.56 -15.77
CA TYR A 97 -5.33 10.10 -15.24
C TYR A 97 -5.03 8.75 -15.86
N THR A 98 -3.76 8.39 -15.88
CA THR A 98 -3.39 6.99 -16.09
C THR A 98 -2.95 6.37 -14.78
N TYR A 99 -3.12 5.06 -14.66
CA TYR A 99 -2.69 4.34 -13.47
C TYR A 99 -2.02 3.04 -13.84
N ARG A 100 -1.12 2.56 -12.97
CA ARG A 100 -0.56 1.21 -13.02
C ARG A 100 -0.71 0.61 -11.64
N HIS A 101 -1.03 -0.67 -11.57
CA HIS A 101 -1.17 -1.34 -10.29
C HIS A 101 -0.56 -2.73 -10.29
N THR A 102 -0.12 -3.14 -9.12
CA THR A 102 0.25 -4.51 -8.76
C THR A 102 -0.51 -4.85 -7.47
N PRO A 103 -0.48 -6.10 -7.00
CA PRO A 103 -1.12 -6.47 -5.73
C PRO A 103 -0.80 -5.56 -4.52
N ASN A 104 0.39 -4.94 -4.50
CA ASN A 104 0.86 -4.18 -3.35
C ASN A 104 1.17 -2.70 -3.66
N GLN A 105 0.98 -2.26 -4.90
CA GLN A 105 1.35 -0.89 -5.31
C GLN A 105 0.36 -0.32 -6.31
N LEU A 106 0.13 0.99 -6.20
CA LEU A 106 -0.65 1.78 -7.15
C LEU A 106 0.18 3.02 -7.51
N SER A 107 0.36 3.26 -8.80
CA SER A 107 0.97 4.48 -9.33
C SER A 107 -0.06 5.23 -10.16
N ILE A 108 -0.24 6.52 -9.89
CA ILE A 108 -1.15 7.40 -10.64
C ILE A 108 -0.32 8.50 -11.30
N ASP A 109 -0.57 8.74 -12.59
CA ASP A 109 0.12 9.74 -13.40
C ASP A 109 -0.87 10.79 -13.91
N SER A 110 -0.57 12.08 -13.69
CA SER A 110 -1.38 13.19 -14.19
C SER A 110 -1.14 13.41 -15.68
N VAL A 111 -1.92 12.73 -16.49
CA VAL A 111 -1.86 12.87 -17.94
C VAL A 111 -2.69 14.09 -18.35
N HIS A 112 -2.02 15.20 -18.67
CA HIS A 112 -2.62 16.42 -19.26
C HIS A 112 -3.47 17.28 -18.32
N MET A 113 -2.99 17.62 -17.11
CA MET A 113 -3.54 18.81 -16.46
C MET A 113 -3.14 20.03 -17.31
N THR A 114 -4.12 20.79 -17.80
CA THR A 114 -3.95 21.98 -18.65
C THR A 114 -3.28 23.17 -17.95
N MET A 115 -2.71 22.95 -16.77
CA MET A 115 -1.86 23.92 -16.09
C MET A 115 -0.39 23.57 -16.37
N PRO A 116 0.50 24.55 -16.52
CA PRO A 116 1.95 24.33 -16.71
C PRO A 116 2.66 23.70 -15.49
N LEU A 117 1.89 23.14 -14.55
CA LEU A 117 2.34 22.48 -13.34
C LEU A 117 2.57 21.00 -13.68
N GLN A 118 3.83 20.70 -13.98
CA GLN A 118 4.54 19.43 -13.90
C GLN A 118 3.67 18.16 -13.85
N ASN A 119 3.87 17.28 -14.85
CA ASN A 119 3.53 15.86 -14.72
C ASN A 119 4.07 15.36 -13.38
N TRP A 120 3.18 14.88 -12.52
CA TRP A 120 3.56 14.27 -11.26
C TRP A 120 3.14 12.81 -11.25
N VAL A 121 3.92 11.98 -10.58
CA VAL A 121 3.59 10.57 -10.39
C VAL A 121 3.46 10.34 -8.91
N GLU A 122 2.26 9.97 -8.48
CA GLU A 122 1.98 9.60 -7.11
C GLU A 122 2.10 8.07 -6.98
N ASN A 123 2.90 7.63 -6.01
CA ASN A 123 3.13 6.21 -5.75
C ASN A 123 2.61 5.85 -4.37
N TYR A 124 1.75 4.84 -4.34
CA TYR A 124 1.12 4.33 -3.14
C TYR A 124 1.45 2.87 -2.94
N ARG A 125 1.58 2.47 -1.68
CA ARG A 125 1.53 1.06 -1.31
C ARG A 125 0.09 0.70 -0.93
N ILE A 126 -0.43 -0.35 -1.54
CA ILE A 126 -1.75 -0.89 -1.19
C ILE A 126 -1.58 -1.68 0.10
N LEU A 127 -2.21 -1.21 1.18
CA LEU A 127 -2.24 -1.93 2.45
C LEU A 127 -3.40 -2.93 2.51
N GLU A 128 -4.53 -2.54 1.92
CA GLU A 128 -5.70 -3.38 1.81
C GLU A 128 -6.51 -3.00 0.56
N LEU A 129 -7.06 -4.01 -0.12
CA LEU A 129 -8.01 -3.88 -1.20
C LEU A 129 -9.04 -5.02 -1.07
N SER A 130 -10.31 -4.66 -0.94
CA SER A 130 -11.45 -5.57 -0.92
C SER A 130 -12.55 -5.03 -1.84
N ASP A 131 -13.73 -5.67 -1.87
CA ASP A 131 -14.86 -5.15 -2.64
C ASP A 131 -15.49 -3.88 -2.02
N GLU A 132 -15.22 -3.61 -0.73
CA GLU A 132 -15.85 -2.53 0.03
C GLU A 132 -14.90 -1.40 0.38
N ARG A 133 -13.61 -1.69 0.57
CA ARG A 133 -12.63 -0.70 1.04
C ARG A 133 -11.26 -0.85 0.39
N MET A 134 -10.56 0.28 0.31
CA MET A 134 -9.19 0.37 -0.15
C MET A 134 -8.40 1.30 0.79
N ILE A 135 -7.20 0.87 1.19
CA ILE A 135 -6.30 1.62 2.07
C ILE A 135 -4.97 1.82 1.35
N LEU A 136 -4.62 3.07 1.08
CA LEU A 136 -3.41 3.46 0.36
C LEU A 136 -2.43 4.15 1.32
N GLU A 137 -1.25 3.57 1.50
CA GLU A 137 -0.11 4.22 2.15
C GLU A 137 0.58 5.15 1.15
N MET A 138 0.77 6.41 1.53
CA MET A 138 1.61 7.38 0.84
C MET A 138 2.82 7.71 1.71
N ARG A 139 4.00 7.75 1.09
CA ARG A 139 5.23 8.25 1.72
C ARG A 139 5.49 9.65 1.19
N GLN A 140 5.46 10.64 2.08
CA GLN A 140 5.82 12.01 1.69
C GLN A 140 7.24 12.33 2.16
N GLU A 141 8.18 12.46 1.23
CA GLU A 141 9.52 12.97 1.50
C GLU A 141 9.46 14.50 1.63
N ARG A 142 9.25 15.02 2.84
CA ARG A 142 9.27 16.48 3.12
C ARG A 142 10.65 17.04 3.48
N GLY A 143 11.75 16.34 3.15
CA GLY A 143 13.10 16.78 3.52
C GLY A 143 13.41 16.76 5.02
N ILE A 144 12.61 16.04 5.81
CA ILE A 144 12.79 15.79 7.25
C ILE A 144 13.28 14.34 7.40
N PRO A 145 14.23 14.00 8.30
CA PRO A 145 14.88 12.68 8.37
C PRO A 145 13.96 11.50 8.77
N TYR A 146 12.65 11.72 8.88
CA TYR A 146 11.68 10.69 9.21
C TYR A 146 10.60 10.64 8.13
N TYR A 147 10.36 9.45 7.57
CA TYR A 147 9.24 9.23 6.66
C TYR A 147 7.94 9.43 7.42
N HIS A 148 7.12 10.38 6.98
CA HIS A 148 5.75 10.45 7.46
C HIS A 148 4.92 9.45 6.65
N LEU A 149 4.50 8.36 7.30
CA LEU A 149 3.51 7.45 6.73
C LEU A 149 2.13 8.05 6.93
N PHE A 150 1.44 8.31 5.83
CA PHE A 150 0.03 8.65 5.82
C PHE A 150 -0.75 7.56 5.10
N ALA A 151 -1.99 7.32 5.53
CA ALA A 151 -2.94 6.49 4.82
C ALA A 151 -4.12 7.31 4.34
N MET A 152 -4.54 7.02 3.11
CA MET A 152 -5.80 7.45 2.53
C MET A 152 -6.75 6.26 2.52
N TYR A 153 -7.97 6.51 2.97
CA TYR A 153 -8.96 5.50 3.25
C TYR A 153 -10.14 5.70 2.31
N PHE A 154 -10.45 4.69 1.51
CA PHE A 154 -11.50 4.75 0.50
C PHE A 154 -12.60 3.72 0.76
N LYS A 155 -13.84 4.12 0.49
CA LYS A 155 -15.02 3.26 0.48
C LYS A 155 -15.55 3.13 -0.94
N ARG A 156 -15.87 1.90 -1.34
CA ARG A 156 -16.51 1.60 -2.61
C ARG A 156 -17.83 2.36 -2.73
N GLN A 157 -18.07 2.97 -3.88
CA GLN A 157 -19.36 3.51 -4.26
C GLN A 157 -20.10 2.51 -5.15
N PRO A 158 -21.44 2.41 -5.05
CA PRO A 158 -22.25 1.57 -5.92
C PRO A 158 -22.15 1.96 -7.40
#